data_AF-A0A352Z0J6-F1
#
_entry.id   AF-A0A352Z0J6-F1
#
_cell.length_a   1.000
_cell.length_b   1.000
_cell.length_c   1.000
_cell.angle_alpha   90.00
_cell.angle_beta   90.00
_cell.angle_gamma   90.00
#
_symmetry.space_group_name_H-M   'P 1'
#
loop_
_entity.id
_entity.type
_entity.pdbx_description
1 polymer ?
#
loop_
_entity_poly.entity_id
_entity_poly.type
_entity_poly.pdbx_seq_one_letter_code
_entity_poly.pdbx_strand_id
1 'polypeptide(L)'
;PYGNDYFYAGHSIMLGYPHAGQKTFDVLRIVNWIRSFGHTEIHLAGKGWGAIPVTFAALLSDAVTQVTLKNALTSYSDIAENEDYNWPLASLVPGILKAFDLPDCYNALKAKNLQQTEPWDQNAGNRHKS
;
A
#
# COMPACT_ATOMS: atom_id res chain seq x y z
N PRO A 1 -21.21 -18.12 4.49
CA PRO A 1 -20.57 -19.15 3.63
C PRO A 1 -19.07 -18.88 3.52
N TYR A 2 -18.34 -19.58 4.38
CA TYR A 2 -16.88 -19.63 4.45
C TYR A 2 -16.32 -20.40 3.24
N GLY A 3 -15.17 -19.96 2.72
CA GLY A 3 -14.43 -20.63 1.63
C GLY A 3 -14.55 -19.88 0.32
N ASN A 4 -13.67 -18.90 0.06
CA ASN A 4 -12.37 -19.18 -0.58
C ASN A 4 -11.26 -18.19 -0.11
N ASP A 5 -11.64 -16.99 0.36
CA ASP A 5 -10.69 -15.92 0.73
C ASP A 5 -9.88 -16.20 2.01
N TYR A 6 -10.44 -16.96 2.96
CA TYR A 6 -9.73 -17.38 4.18
C TYR A 6 -8.57 -18.35 3.86
N PHE A 7 -8.72 -19.17 2.81
CA PHE A 7 -7.67 -20.09 2.36
C PHE A 7 -6.58 -19.37 1.56
N TYR A 8 -6.91 -18.35 0.76
CA TYR A 8 -5.90 -17.49 0.13
C TYR A 8 -5.13 -16.65 1.16
N ALA A 9 -5.80 -16.15 2.20
CA ALA A 9 -5.14 -15.46 3.30
C ALA A 9 -4.22 -16.41 4.10
N GLY A 10 -4.65 -17.65 4.36
CA GLY A 10 -3.84 -18.68 5.01
C GLY A 10 -2.63 -19.15 4.18
N HIS A 11 -2.82 -19.39 2.87
CA HIS A 11 -1.72 -19.84 1.99
C HIS A 11 -0.71 -18.74 1.67
N SER A 12 -1.11 -17.46 1.65
CA SER A 12 -0.18 -16.35 1.41
C SER A 12 0.74 -16.09 2.63
N ILE A 13 0.27 -16.41 3.84
CA ILE A 13 1.08 -16.40 5.06
C ILE A 13 2.02 -17.62 5.09
N MET A 14 1.58 -18.78 4.59
CA MET A 14 2.37 -20.02 4.54
C MET A 14 3.45 -20.03 3.43
N LEU A 15 3.29 -19.21 2.38
CA LEU A 15 4.26 -19.01 1.28
C LEU A 15 5.25 -17.86 1.53
N GLY A 16 5.17 -17.16 2.67
CA GLY A 16 6.17 -16.17 3.09
C GLY A 16 6.22 -14.87 2.28
N TYR A 17 5.19 -14.54 1.48
CA TYR A 17 5.16 -13.30 0.68
C TYR A 17 3.76 -12.67 0.66
N PRO A 18 3.47 -11.69 1.53
CA PRO A 18 2.20 -10.97 1.56
C PRO A 18 1.83 -10.40 0.17
N HIS A 19 0.55 -10.43 -0.20
CA HIS A 19 0.10 -9.95 -1.53
C HIS A 19 0.50 -8.48 -1.78
N ALA A 20 0.47 -7.64 -0.75
CA ALA A 20 1.00 -6.27 -0.80
C ALA A 20 2.49 -6.23 -1.17
N GLY A 21 3.31 -7.17 -0.66
CA GLY A 21 4.72 -7.32 -1.00
C GLY A 21 4.96 -7.73 -2.46
N GLN A 22 4.14 -8.64 -2.99
CA GLN A 22 4.20 -9.02 -4.41
C GLN A 22 3.89 -7.84 -5.33
N LYS A 23 2.78 -7.12 -5.06
CA LYS A 23 2.43 -5.92 -5.83
C LYS A 23 3.48 -4.82 -5.71
N THR A 24 4.10 -4.67 -4.54
CA THR A 24 5.22 -3.74 -4.33
C THR A 24 6.40 -4.11 -5.23
N PHE A 25 6.75 -5.39 -5.29
CA PHE A 25 7.81 -5.88 -6.15
C PHE A 25 7.52 -5.66 -7.63
N ASP A 26 6.28 -5.89 -8.08
CA ASP A 26 5.86 -5.62 -9.46
C ASP A 26 6.05 -4.13 -9.82
N VAL A 27 5.63 -3.22 -8.93
CA VAL A 27 5.83 -1.77 -9.14
C VAL A 27 7.32 -1.42 -9.20
N LEU A 28 8.15 -1.99 -8.32
CA LEU A 28 9.60 -1.79 -8.35
C LEU A 28 10.23 -2.27 -9.66
N ARG A 29 9.74 -3.38 -10.24
CA ARG A 29 10.21 -3.88 -11.53
C ARG A 29 9.85 -2.93 -12.67
N ILE A 30 8.64 -2.37 -12.66
CA ILE A 30 8.23 -1.35 -13.63
C ILE A 30 9.10 -0.09 -13.50
N VAL A 31 9.36 0.37 -12.28
CA VAL A 31 10.24 1.54 -12.03
C VAL A 31 11.65 1.31 -12.56
N ASN A 32 12.24 0.13 -12.27
CA ASN A 32 13.56 -0.22 -12.77
C ASN A 32 13.60 -0.31 -14.31
N TRP A 33 12.54 -0.85 -14.91
CA TRP A 33 12.42 -0.94 -16.37
C TRP A 33 12.32 0.45 -17.01
N ILE A 34 11.49 1.35 -16.48
CA ILE A 34 11.39 2.74 -16.94
C ILE A 34 12.74 3.46 -16.81
N ARG A 35 13.43 3.30 -15.67
CA ARG A 35 14.78 3.87 -15.45
C ARG A 35 15.79 3.37 -16.50
N SER A 36 15.67 2.12 -16.94
CA SER A 36 16.58 1.54 -17.95
C SER A 36 16.51 2.23 -19.31
N PHE A 37 15.42 2.96 -19.60
CA PHE A 37 15.29 3.80 -20.79
C PHE A 37 15.82 5.24 -20.59
N GLY A 38 16.44 5.54 -19.44
CA GLY A 38 17.03 6.86 -19.16
C GLY A 38 16.09 7.87 -18.51
N HIS A 39 14.88 7.45 -18.10
CA HIS A 39 13.98 8.33 -17.33
C HIS A 39 14.51 8.55 -15.91
N THR A 40 14.66 9.82 -15.52
CA THR A 40 15.24 10.24 -14.23
C THR A 40 14.20 10.77 -13.24
N GLU A 41 13.01 11.12 -13.72
CA GLU A 41 11.91 11.64 -12.90
C GLU A 41 10.72 10.69 -13.01
N ILE A 42 10.56 9.83 -12.01
CA ILE A 42 9.49 8.82 -12.00
C ILE A 42 8.48 9.19 -10.91
N HIS A 43 7.24 9.41 -11.33
CA HIS A 43 6.14 9.78 -10.45
C HIS A 43 5.22 8.57 -10.30
N LEU A 44 4.95 8.16 -9.06
CA LEU A 44 4.03 7.07 -8.78
C LEU A 44 2.67 7.59 -8.29
N ALA A 45 1.60 7.02 -8.84
CA ALA A 45 0.24 7.30 -8.41
C ALA A 45 -0.45 6.01 -7.94
N GLY A 46 -1.03 6.04 -6.74
CA GLY A 46 -1.77 4.91 -6.16
C GLY A 46 -3.18 5.33 -5.74
N LYS A 47 -4.17 4.46 -5.94
CA LYS A 47 -5.56 4.70 -5.54
C LYS A 47 -6.12 3.56 -4.70
N GLY A 48 -6.79 3.87 -3.60
CA GLY A 48 -7.46 2.88 -2.74
C GLY A 48 -6.49 1.81 -2.28
N TRP A 49 -6.82 0.54 -2.53
CA TRP A 49 -5.95 -0.60 -2.20
C TRP A 49 -4.59 -0.56 -2.91
N GLY A 50 -4.51 0.08 -4.09
CA GLY A 50 -3.25 0.28 -4.80
C GLY A 50 -2.32 1.30 -4.15
N ALA A 51 -2.81 2.10 -3.19
CA ALA A 51 -1.98 3.06 -2.48
C ALA A 51 -0.91 2.38 -1.60
N ILE A 52 -1.19 1.20 -1.04
CA ILE A 52 -0.26 0.45 -0.18
C ILE A 52 0.99 0.01 -0.95
N PRO A 53 0.90 -0.76 -2.05
CA PRO A 53 2.09 -1.17 -2.77
C PRO A 53 2.84 0.01 -3.41
N VAL A 54 2.14 1.08 -3.81
CA VAL A 54 2.80 2.32 -4.27
C VAL A 54 3.59 3.00 -3.16
N THR A 55 3.04 3.05 -1.94
CA THR A 55 3.73 3.61 -0.76
C THR A 55 5.05 2.87 -0.51
N PHE A 56 5.01 1.53 -0.46
CA PHE A 56 6.22 0.74 -0.19
C PHE A 56 7.21 0.80 -1.35
N ALA A 57 6.76 0.75 -2.60
CA ALA A 57 7.66 0.85 -3.76
C ALA A 57 8.35 2.21 -3.82
N ALA A 58 7.62 3.28 -3.50
CA ALA A 58 8.17 4.63 -3.43
C ALA A 58 9.18 4.78 -2.29
N LEU A 59 9.00 4.11 -1.15
CA LEU A 59 10.00 4.11 -0.07
C LEU A 59 11.30 3.42 -0.50
N LEU A 60 11.17 2.28 -1.18
CA LEU A 60 12.29 1.41 -1.52
C LEU A 60 13.08 1.86 -2.76
N SER A 61 12.50 2.67 -3.65
CA SER A 61 13.14 3.11 -4.89
C SER A 61 13.66 4.54 -4.82
N ASP A 62 14.95 4.73 -5.05
CA ASP A 62 15.60 6.05 -5.18
C ASP A 62 15.16 6.82 -6.42
N ALA A 63 14.70 6.12 -7.47
CA ALA A 63 14.31 6.72 -8.74
C ALA A 63 12.94 7.44 -8.70
N VAL A 64 12.14 7.22 -7.65
CA VAL A 64 10.83 7.86 -7.50
C VAL A 64 11.00 9.25 -6.89
N THR A 65 10.54 10.28 -7.60
CA THR A 65 10.70 11.70 -7.23
C THR A 65 9.40 12.34 -6.74
N GLN A 66 8.25 11.77 -7.09
CA GLN A 66 6.93 12.24 -6.65
C GLN A 66 5.98 11.07 -6.37
N VAL A 67 5.14 11.22 -5.34
CA VAL A 67 4.11 10.23 -5.00
C VAL A 67 2.75 10.91 -4.85
N THR A 68 1.73 10.38 -5.54
CA THR A 68 0.34 10.81 -5.36
C THR A 68 -0.50 9.64 -4.90
N LEU A 69 -1.14 9.76 -3.75
CA LEU A 69 -2.03 8.74 -3.20
C LEU A 69 -3.45 9.30 -3.09
N LYS A 70 -4.40 8.63 -3.73
CA LYS A 70 -5.82 8.91 -3.58
C LYS A 70 -6.47 7.80 -2.76
N ASN A 71 -7.32 8.13 -1.79
CA ASN A 71 -8.05 7.12 -1.01
C ASN A 71 -7.12 6.13 -0.27
N ALA A 72 -5.95 6.62 0.16
CA ALA A 72 -4.98 5.81 0.88
C ALA A 72 -5.47 5.47 2.29
N LEU A 73 -5.11 4.29 2.79
CA LEU A 73 -5.32 3.94 4.19
C LEU A 73 -4.57 4.94 5.09
N THR A 74 -5.21 5.45 6.12
CA THR A 74 -4.57 6.37 7.08
C THR A 74 -3.52 5.67 7.94
N SER A 75 -3.85 4.50 8.49
CA SER A 75 -2.98 3.75 9.40
C SER A 75 -3.37 2.27 9.45
N TYR A 76 -2.38 1.39 9.62
CA TYR A 76 -2.62 -0.02 9.97
C TYR A 76 -3.09 -0.17 11.42
N SER A 77 -2.68 0.73 12.33
CA SER A 77 -3.18 0.76 13.71
C SER A 77 -4.69 1.04 13.75
N ASP A 78 -5.19 1.95 12.90
CA ASP A 78 -6.63 2.20 12.77
C ASP A 78 -7.40 0.92 12.41
N ILE A 79 -6.84 0.03 11.60
CA ILE A 79 -7.46 -1.27 11.31
C ILE A 79 -7.35 -2.22 12.50
N ALA A 80 -6.20 -2.26 13.16
CA ALA A 80 -5.94 -3.19 14.26
C ALA A 80 -6.77 -2.90 15.53
N GLU A 81 -7.11 -1.64 15.75
CA GLU A 81 -7.88 -1.17 16.92
C GLU A 81 -9.40 -1.23 16.74
N ASN A 82 -9.88 -1.60 15.54
CA ASN A 82 -11.32 -1.65 15.23
C ASN A 82 -11.77 -3.08 14.91
N GLU A 83 -12.92 -3.46 15.47
CA GLU A 83 -13.52 -4.80 15.24
C GLU A 83 -14.01 -4.96 13.80
N ASP A 84 -14.52 -3.89 13.19
CA ASP A 84 -15.01 -3.84 11.82
C ASP A 84 -14.10 -3.00 10.92
N TYR A 85 -13.71 -3.57 9.77
CA TYR A 85 -12.95 -2.86 8.74
C TYR A 85 -13.31 -3.38 7.34
N ASN A 86 -13.21 -2.49 6.34
CA ASN A 86 -13.56 -2.78 4.94
C ASN A 86 -12.33 -2.95 4.02
N TRP A 87 -11.14 -3.05 4.60
CA TRP A 87 -9.90 -3.31 3.86
C TRP A 87 -9.73 -4.81 3.56
N PRO A 88 -9.34 -5.19 2.34
CA PRO A 88 -9.15 -6.60 2.00
C PRO A 88 -7.96 -7.17 2.76
N LEU A 89 -8.03 -8.45 3.16
CA LEU A 89 -6.91 -9.14 3.82
C LEU A 89 -5.60 -9.08 3.01
N ALA A 90 -5.69 -9.03 1.68
CA ALA A 90 -4.54 -8.87 0.79
C ALA A 90 -3.75 -7.56 0.97
N SER A 91 -4.37 -6.54 1.59
CA SER A 91 -3.74 -5.27 1.95
C SER A 91 -3.03 -5.29 3.31
N LEU A 92 -3.28 -6.32 4.13
CA LEU A 92 -2.67 -6.47 5.44
C LEU A 92 -1.29 -7.14 5.32
N VAL A 93 -0.31 -6.57 6.02
CA VAL A 93 1.05 -7.10 6.08
C VAL A 93 1.29 -7.67 7.48
N PRO A 94 1.44 -9.00 7.64
CA PRO A 94 1.62 -9.61 8.95
C PRO A 94 2.80 -9.01 9.71
N GLY A 95 2.55 -8.60 10.96
CA GLY A 95 3.58 -8.10 11.87
C GLY A 95 4.13 -6.71 11.55
N ILE A 96 3.57 -5.98 10.57
CA ILE A 96 4.10 -4.67 10.14
C ILE A 96 4.15 -3.66 11.30
N LEU A 97 3.13 -3.64 12.15
CA LEU A 97 3.05 -2.76 13.34
C LEU A 97 4.11 -3.06 14.41
N LYS A 98 4.84 -4.18 14.32
CA LYS A 98 6.02 -4.42 15.18
C LYS A 98 7.24 -3.60 14.74
N ALA A 99 7.22 -3.07 13.52
CA ALA A 99 8.33 -2.32 12.93
C ALA A 99 7.94 -0.86 12.66
N PHE A 100 6.79 -0.61 12.02
CA PHE A 100 6.33 0.74 11.66
C PHE A 100 4.84 0.75 11.27
N ASP A 101 4.28 1.94 11.10
CA ASP A 101 2.94 2.16 10.56
C ASP A 101 2.98 3.02 9.26
N LEU A 102 1.86 3.11 8.53
CA LEU A 102 1.72 3.92 7.32
C LEU A 102 1.99 5.42 7.53
N PRO A 103 1.63 6.05 8.67
CA PRO A 103 2.03 7.43 8.95
C PRO A 103 3.55 7.63 8.94
N ASP A 104 4.34 6.65 9.39
CA ASP A 104 5.81 6.70 9.33
C ASP A 104 6.28 6.70 7.87
N CYS A 105 5.66 5.85 7.04
CA CYS A 105 5.91 5.80 5.60
C CYS A 105 5.58 7.13 4.92
N TYR A 106 4.43 7.72 5.23
CA TYR A 106 4.00 8.99 4.66
C TYR A 106 4.91 10.14 5.07
N ASN A 107 5.37 10.15 6.32
CA ASN A 107 6.34 11.12 6.79
C ASN A 107 7.66 11.03 6.01
N ALA A 108 8.20 9.82 5.80
CA ALA A 108 9.40 9.63 4.99
C ALA A 108 9.20 10.05 3.52
N LEU A 109 8.02 9.78 2.94
CA LEU A 109 7.70 10.14 1.55
C LEU A 109 7.46 11.64 1.32
N LYS A 110 7.41 12.49 2.36
CA LYS A 110 7.40 13.95 2.19
C LYS A 110 8.62 14.44 1.39
N ALA A 111 9.78 13.79 1.55
CA ALA A 111 10.98 14.07 0.75
C ALA A 111 10.80 13.78 -0.75
N LYS A 112 9.77 13.01 -1.13
CA LYS A 112 9.38 12.67 -2.50
C LYS A 112 8.05 13.32 -2.87
N ASN A 113 7.85 14.57 -2.44
CA ASN A 113 6.70 15.40 -2.79
C ASN A 113 5.34 14.68 -2.65
N LEU A 114 5.15 13.94 -1.54
CA LEU A 114 3.92 13.17 -1.31
C LEU A 114 2.69 14.09 -1.34
N GLN A 115 1.70 13.71 -2.13
CA GLN A 115 0.36 14.30 -2.17
C GLN A 115 -0.68 13.25 -1.81
N GLN A 116 -1.46 13.49 -0.75
CA GLN A 116 -2.57 12.63 -0.36
C GLN A 116 -3.90 13.34 -0.62
N THR A 117 -4.84 12.64 -1.25
CA THR A 117 -6.19 13.13 -1.53
C THR A 117 -7.23 12.16 -1.00
N GLU A 118 -8.23 12.68 -0.29
CA GLU A 118 -9.38 11.90 0.22
C GLU A 118 -8.98 10.60 0.95
N PRO A 119 -8.03 10.62 1.92
CA PRO A 119 -7.60 9.40 2.60
C PRO A 119 -8.78 8.69 3.29
N TRP A 120 -8.69 7.37 3.35
CA TRP A 120 -9.67 6.48 3.94
C TRP A 120 -9.15 5.95 5.27
N ASP A 121 -10.02 5.99 6.26
CA ASP A 121 -9.84 5.30 7.54
C ASP A 121 -10.10 3.78 7.36
N GLN A 122 -10.42 3.06 8.43
CA GLN A 122 -10.76 1.63 8.40
C GLN A 122 -11.98 1.31 7.51
N ASN A 123 -12.83 2.29 7.16
CA ASN A 123 -14.06 2.12 6.39
C ASN A 123 -13.89 2.39 4.89
N ALA A 124 -12.89 1.78 4.26
CA ALA A 124 -12.69 1.86 2.81
C ALA A 124 -13.99 1.58 2.03
N GLY A 125 -14.36 2.46 1.09
CA GLY A 125 -15.46 2.23 0.16
C GLY A 125 -16.89 2.58 0.63
N ASN A 126 -17.13 2.84 1.93
CA ASN A 126 -18.47 3.26 2.38
C ASN A 126 -18.85 4.70 1.99
N ARG A 127 -17.88 5.52 1.59
CA ARG A 127 -18.10 6.91 1.14
C ARG A 127 -18.43 7.05 -0.37
N HIS A 128 -18.57 5.93 -1.10
CA HIS A 128 -18.91 5.95 -2.54
C HIS A 128 -20.41 5.71 -2.82
N LYS A 129 -21.25 5.67 -1.78
CA LYS A 129 -22.71 5.43 -1.87
C LYS A 129 -23.58 6.61 -1.41
N SER A 130 -23.06 7.84 -1.38
CA SER A 130 -23.86 9.06 -1.14
C SER A 130 -23.82 9.99 -2.34
#